data_AF-A0A060YCM7-F1
#
_entry.id   AF-A0A060YCM7-F1
#
_cell.length_a   1.000
_cell.length_b   1.000
_cell.length_c   1.000
_cell.angle_alpha   90.00
_cell.angle_beta   90.00
_cell.angle_gamma   90.00
#
_symmetry.space_group_name_H-M   'P 1'
#
loop_
_entity.id
_entity.type
_entity.pdbx_description
1 polymer ?
#
loop_
_entity_poly.entity_id
_entity_poly.type
_entity_poly.pdbx_seq_one_letter_code
_entity_poly.pdbx_strand_id
1 'polypeptide(L)'
;MEEVKISKKSKVGILPFVAGFEEFAELAETIFRNAERRGDLDKAYVKLIRAVFMNVEKVANESQKTPRDVVMMENFHHIFSTLSHLKISCLETERREAKHKYTDHLQSYVINSLGQPLEKLNHFFEGVEARVAQGVREDEVSYQLAFNKQELRKVIKEYPGKEVKKGLDNLYKKVDKHLCEEESLLQVVWHSMQDEFIRQYKHFEGLIGRCYPGSGITMEFTIGDMLEYFSSIAQSH
;
A
#
# COMPACT_ATOMS: atom_id res chain seq x y z
N MET A 1 -30.11 9.63 -7.91
CA MET A 1 -29.16 8.71 -7.27
C MET A 1 -29.82 8.23 -6.00
N GLU A 2 -30.27 6.99 -5.99
CA GLU A 2 -30.78 6.36 -4.77
C GLU A 2 -29.65 6.31 -3.73
N GLU A 3 -30.00 6.48 -2.45
CA GLU A 3 -29.05 6.22 -1.36
C GLU A 3 -28.68 4.74 -1.38
N VAL A 4 -27.49 4.43 -1.90
CA VAL A 4 -26.95 3.07 -1.85
C VAL A 4 -26.65 2.73 -0.39
N LYS A 5 -27.58 2.04 0.27
CA LYS A 5 -27.36 1.48 1.62
C LYS A 5 -26.50 0.24 1.52
N ILE A 6 -25.19 0.43 1.52
CA ILE A 6 -24.25 -0.67 1.66
C ILE A 6 -24.22 -1.10 3.13
N SER A 7 -24.35 -2.40 3.38
CA SER A 7 -24.26 -2.94 4.73
C SER A 7 -22.87 -2.66 5.30
N LYS A 8 -22.80 -1.88 6.37
CA LYS A 8 -21.53 -1.54 7.05
C LYS A 8 -20.78 -2.77 7.59
N LYS A 9 -21.48 -3.91 7.72
CA LYS A 9 -20.99 -5.16 8.32
C LYS A 9 -20.47 -6.20 7.33
N SER A 10 -20.66 -6.02 6.02
CA SER A 10 -20.14 -6.93 4.99
C SER A 10 -18.77 -6.50 4.47
N LYS A 11 -18.00 -7.45 3.92
CA LYS A 11 -16.79 -7.12 3.16
C LYS A 11 -17.23 -6.28 1.95
N VAL A 12 -16.53 -5.18 1.73
CA VAL A 12 -16.72 -4.28 0.60
C VAL A 12 -15.67 -4.64 -0.45
N GLY A 13 -16.11 -4.97 -1.66
CA GLY A 13 -15.26 -5.12 -2.85
C GLY A 13 -15.56 -4.00 -3.85
N ILE A 14 -15.67 -4.34 -5.14
CA ILE A 14 -16.09 -3.37 -6.16
C ILE A 14 -17.54 -2.95 -5.91
N LEU A 15 -17.75 -1.64 -5.88
CA LEU A 15 -19.03 -1.07 -5.53
C LEU A 15 -19.98 -1.17 -6.74
N PRO A 16 -21.27 -1.52 -6.55
CA PRO A 16 -22.18 -1.73 -7.68
C PRO A 16 -22.31 -0.52 -8.60
N PHE A 17 -22.21 0.69 -8.07
CA PHE A 17 -22.26 1.92 -8.88
C PHE A 17 -20.95 2.23 -9.62
N VAL A 18 -19.83 1.59 -9.23
CA VAL A 18 -18.56 1.64 -9.96
C VAL A 18 -18.64 0.68 -11.15
N ALA A 19 -19.04 -0.57 -10.94
CA ALA A 19 -19.29 -1.52 -12.03
C ALA A 19 -20.38 -1.01 -12.99
N GLY A 20 -21.48 -0.46 -12.45
CA GLY A 20 -22.53 0.14 -13.27
C GLY A 20 -22.08 1.37 -14.06
N PHE A 21 -21.06 2.10 -13.60
CA PHE A 21 -20.45 3.17 -14.40
C PHE A 21 -19.67 2.60 -15.58
N GLU A 22 -18.92 1.52 -15.38
CA GLU A 22 -18.21 0.82 -16.46
C GLU A 22 -19.18 0.33 -17.54
N GLU A 23 -20.20 -0.45 -17.16
CA GLU A 23 -21.22 -0.96 -18.09
C GLU A 23 -21.91 0.18 -18.87
N PHE A 24 -22.29 1.25 -18.17
CA PHE A 24 -22.87 2.43 -18.79
C PHE A 24 -21.90 3.09 -19.79
N ALA A 25 -20.65 3.27 -19.39
CA ALA A 25 -19.64 3.93 -20.21
C ALA A 25 -19.35 3.11 -21.47
N GLU A 26 -19.19 1.80 -21.37
CA GLU A 26 -19.02 0.89 -22.52
C GLU A 26 -20.15 0.99 -23.53
N LEU A 27 -21.40 0.93 -23.05
CA LEU A 27 -22.58 1.03 -23.90
C LEU A 27 -22.68 2.41 -24.57
N ALA A 28 -22.48 3.47 -23.80
CA ALA A 28 -22.55 4.83 -24.31
C ALA A 28 -21.44 5.14 -25.33
N GLU A 29 -20.21 4.66 -25.11
CA GLU A 29 -19.12 4.78 -26.09
C GLU A 29 -19.34 3.96 -27.36
N THR A 30 -20.16 2.91 -27.29
CA THR A 30 -20.57 2.13 -28.47
C THR A 30 -21.64 2.86 -29.28
N ILE A 31 -22.64 3.46 -28.62
CA ILE A 31 -23.79 4.11 -29.28
C ILE A 31 -23.43 5.51 -29.79
N PHE A 32 -22.73 6.31 -28.98
CA PHE A 32 -22.57 7.75 -29.21
C PHE A 32 -21.22 8.15 -29.80
N ARG A 33 -20.39 7.19 -30.24
CA ARG A 33 -19.03 7.45 -30.75
C ARG A 33 -18.97 8.57 -31.79
N ASN A 34 -19.93 8.60 -32.72
CA ASN A 34 -20.03 9.59 -33.80
C ASN A 34 -21.35 10.37 -33.75
N ALA A 35 -22.03 10.39 -32.60
CA ALA A 35 -23.33 11.06 -32.49
C ALA A 35 -23.17 12.58 -32.47
N GLU A 36 -24.08 13.30 -33.14
CA GLU A 36 -24.09 14.77 -33.16
C GLU A 36 -24.17 15.39 -31.75
N ARG A 37 -24.77 14.68 -30.80
CA ARG A 37 -24.94 15.12 -29.40
C ARG A 37 -23.81 14.67 -28.46
N ARG A 38 -22.64 14.28 -28.98
CA ARG A 38 -21.50 13.81 -28.15
C ARG A 38 -21.12 14.80 -27.04
N GLY A 39 -21.15 16.10 -27.33
CA GLY A 39 -20.83 17.13 -26.33
C GLY A 39 -21.76 17.16 -25.11
N ASP A 40 -23.02 16.71 -25.24
CA ASP A 40 -23.93 16.58 -24.10
C ASP A 40 -23.54 15.38 -23.22
N LEU A 41 -23.14 14.27 -23.86
CA LEU A 41 -22.64 13.08 -23.18
C LEU A 41 -21.34 13.38 -22.41
N ASP A 42 -20.40 14.10 -23.02
CA ASP A 42 -19.14 14.47 -22.36
C ASP A 42 -19.39 15.29 -21.08
N LYS A 43 -20.33 16.24 -21.12
CA LYS A 43 -20.73 17.01 -19.92
C LYS A 43 -21.39 16.14 -18.86
N ALA A 44 -22.17 15.14 -19.27
CA ALA A 44 -22.80 14.21 -18.35
C ALA A 44 -21.78 13.27 -17.70
N TYR A 45 -20.80 12.78 -18.47
CA TYR A 45 -19.72 11.92 -17.96
C TYR A 45 -18.95 12.57 -16.82
N VAL A 46 -18.49 13.81 -17.00
CA VAL A 46 -17.72 14.54 -15.97
C VAL A 46 -18.53 14.66 -14.67
N LYS A 47 -19.84 14.91 -14.75
CA LYS A 47 -20.70 14.98 -13.56
C LYS A 47 -20.89 13.61 -12.92
N LEU A 48 -21.13 12.57 -13.73
CA LEU A 48 -21.38 11.22 -13.26
C LEU A 48 -20.16 10.64 -12.54
N ILE A 49 -18.99 10.72 -13.15
CA ILE A 49 -17.77 10.14 -12.57
C ILE A 49 -17.36 10.85 -11.26
N ARG A 50 -17.57 12.17 -11.15
CA ARG A 50 -17.34 12.90 -9.90
C ARG A 50 -18.29 12.44 -8.80
N ALA A 51 -19.55 12.19 -9.14
CA ALA A 51 -20.48 11.61 -8.18
C ALA A 51 -20.09 10.18 -7.78
N VAL A 52 -19.57 9.37 -8.72
CA VAL A 52 -19.00 8.04 -8.41
C VAL A 52 -17.85 8.19 -7.41
N PHE A 53 -16.86 9.04 -7.66
CA PHE A 53 -15.71 9.27 -6.77
C PHE A 53 -16.16 9.66 -5.35
N MET A 54 -17.07 10.63 -5.25
CA MET A 54 -17.59 11.08 -3.95
C MET A 54 -18.30 9.95 -3.19
N ASN A 55 -19.02 9.08 -3.89
CA ASN A 55 -19.69 7.95 -3.26
C ASN A 55 -18.72 6.84 -2.86
N VAL A 56 -17.64 6.59 -3.63
CA VAL A 56 -16.56 5.68 -3.20
C VAL A 56 -15.98 6.15 -1.87
N GLU A 57 -15.62 7.43 -1.79
CA GLU A 57 -15.06 8.04 -0.57
C GLU A 57 -16.02 7.94 0.62
N LYS A 58 -17.31 8.21 0.39
CA LYS A 58 -18.35 8.08 1.42
C LYS A 58 -18.42 6.65 1.95
N VAL A 59 -18.50 5.66 1.06
CA VAL A 59 -18.58 4.25 1.46
C VAL A 59 -17.31 3.80 2.19
N ALA A 60 -16.14 4.20 1.69
CA ALA A 60 -14.87 3.87 2.34
C ALA A 60 -14.79 4.40 3.78
N ASN A 61 -15.30 5.60 4.04
CA ASN A 61 -15.36 6.20 5.38
C ASN A 61 -16.40 5.52 6.30
N GLU A 62 -17.42 4.87 5.73
CA GLU A 62 -18.47 4.18 6.49
C GLU A 62 -18.20 2.67 6.68
N SER A 63 -17.21 2.12 5.98
CA SER A 63 -16.83 0.71 6.05
C SER A 63 -16.25 0.35 7.42
N GLN A 64 -16.77 -0.73 8.02
CA GLN A 64 -16.26 -1.25 9.30
C GLN A 64 -15.46 -2.55 9.13
N LYS A 65 -15.76 -3.34 8.10
CA LYS A 65 -15.16 -4.67 7.90
C LYS A 65 -13.99 -4.67 6.94
N THR A 66 -14.05 -3.87 5.87
CA THR A 66 -12.94 -3.69 4.94
C THR A 66 -12.21 -2.40 5.31
N PRO A 67 -10.87 -2.40 5.42
CA PRO A 67 -10.11 -1.18 5.68
C PRO A 67 -10.43 -0.09 4.64
N ARG A 68 -10.53 1.16 5.09
CA ARG A 68 -10.82 2.31 4.22
C ARG A 68 -9.90 2.37 3.00
N ASP A 69 -8.60 2.20 3.21
CA ASP A 69 -7.61 2.26 2.13
C ASP A 69 -7.78 1.11 1.11
N VAL A 70 -8.28 -0.06 1.52
CA VAL A 70 -8.59 -1.16 0.59
C VAL A 70 -9.79 -0.80 -0.29
N VAL A 71 -10.87 -0.28 0.30
CA VAL A 71 -12.06 0.13 -0.47
C VAL A 71 -11.69 1.21 -1.50
N MET A 72 -10.91 2.20 -1.07
CA MET A 72 -10.41 3.25 -1.96
C MET A 72 -9.51 2.67 -3.05
N MET A 73 -8.51 1.87 -2.68
CA MET A 73 -7.54 1.30 -3.61
C MET A 73 -8.21 0.46 -4.69
N GLU A 74 -9.05 -0.50 -4.33
CA GLU A 74 -9.68 -1.42 -5.30
C GLU A 74 -10.63 -0.69 -6.25
N ASN A 75 -11.49 0.19 -5.72
CA ASN A 75 -12.47 0.89 -6.55
C ASN A 75 -11.80 1.95 -7.46
N PHE A 76 -10.79 2.66 -6.97
CA PHE A 76 -10.05 3.61 -7.84
C PHE A 76 -9.15 2.89 -8.83
N HIS A 77 -8.65 1.69 -8.52
CA HIS A 77 -7.95 0.85 -9.50
C HIS A 77 -8.90 0.46 -10.64
N HIS A 78 -10.08 -0.06 -10.30
CA HIS A 78 -11.10 -0.45 -11.27
C HIS A 78 -11.48 0.72 -12.18
N ILE A 79 -11.83 1.88 -11.60
CA ILE A 79 -12.18 3.08 -12.38
C ILE A 79 -11.02 3.52 -13.28
N PHE A 80 -9.78 3.51 -12.78
CA PHE A 80 -8.61 3.83 -13.59
C PHE A 80 -8.45 2.85 -14.77
N SER A 81 -8.68 1.56 -14.55
CA SER A 81 -8.64 0.51 -15.57
C SER A 81 -9.69 0.77 -16.65
N THR A 82 -10.96 0.94 -16.26
CA THR A 82 -12.08 1.27 -17.15
C THR A 82 -11.78 2.51 -18.00
N LEU A 83 -11.37 3.61 -17.38
CA LEU A 83 -11.07 4.86 -18.11
C LEU A 83 -9.85 4.72 -19.04
N SER A 84 -8.86 3.90 -18.67
CA SER A 84 -7.69 3.63 -19.51
C SER A 84 -8.01 2.72 -20.70
N HIS A 85 -8.95 1.79 -20.54
CA HIS A 85 -9.44 0.93 -21.61
C HIS A 85 -10.30 1.72 -22.60
N LEU A 86 -11.30 2.46 -22.11
CA LEU A 86 -12.25 3.20 -22.95
C LEU A 86 -11.66 4.44 -23.61
N LYS A 87 -10.62 5.04 -23.02
CA LYS A 87 -9.90 6.22 -23.55
C LYS A 87 -10.83 7.39 -23.87
N ILE A 88 -11.77 7.65 -22.96
CA ILE A 88 -12.75 8.74 -23.08
C ILE A 88 -12.03 10.08 -22.90
N SER A 89 -11.86 10.84 -23.98
CA SER A 89 -11.00 12.03 -24.02
C SER A 89 -11.41 13.12 -23.01
N CYS A 90 -12.71 13.27 -22.74
CA CYS A 90 -13.22 14.27 -21.80
C CYS A 90 -12.98 13.90 -20.32
N LEU A 91 -12.53 12.67 -20.03
CA LEU A 91 -12.29 12.15 -18.68
C LEU A 91 -10.79 11.94 -18.37
N GLU A 92 -9.88 12.50 -19.17
CA GLU A 92 -8.43 12.34 -18.94
C GLU A 92 -7.96 12.90 -17.59
N THR A 93 -8.60 13.96 -17.09
CA THR A 93 -8.29 14.52 -15.76
C THR A 93 -8.68 13.53 -14.67
N GLU A 94 -9.91 13.03 -14.74
CA GLU A 94 -10.47 12.08 -13.79
C GLU A 94 -9.73 10.73 -13.84
N ARG A 95 -9.25 10.30 -15.01
CA ARG A 95 -8.38 9.12 -15.14
C ARG A 95 -7.06 9.27 -14.37
N ARG A 96 -6.41 10.44 -14.47
CA ARG A 96 -5.17 10.74 -13.71
C ARG A 96 -5.45 10.81 -12.21
N GLU A 97 -6.56 11.40 -11.82
CA GLU A 97 -6.98 11.47 -10.43
C GLU A 97 -7.27 10.08 -9.84
N ALA A 98 -7.98 9.21 -10.58
CA ALA A 98 -8.21 7.83 -10.17
C ALA A 98 -6.90 7.07 -9.96
N LYS A 99 -5.94 7.20 -10.90
CA LYS A 99 -4.60 6.61 -10.75
C LYS A 99 -3.89 7.10 -9.48
N HIS A 100 -3.95 8.40 -9.22
CA HIS A 100 -3.32 8.99 -8.04
C HIS A 100 -3.95 8.47 -6.75
N LYS A 101 -5.28 8.50 -6.63
CA LYS A 101 -6.00 7.96 -5.46
C LYS A 101 -5.73 6.47 -5.26
N TYR A 102 -5.72 5.67 -6.33
CA TYR A 102 -5.32 4.27 -6.27
C TYR A 102 -3.91 4.09 -5.69
N THR A 103 -2.93 4.81 -6.24
CA THR A 103 -1.52 4.69 -5.84
C THR A 103 -1.31 5.14 -4.39
N ASP A 104 -1.93 6.25 -3.99
CA ASP A 104 -1.82 6.80 -2.64
C ASP A 104 -2.42 5.87 -1.59
N HIS A 105 -3.61 5.31 -1.87
CA HIS A 105 -4.25 4.39 -0.94
C HIS A 105 -3.59 3.02 -0.91
N LEU A 106 -2.99 2.55 -2.03
CA LEU A 106 -2.10 1.39 -2.02
C LEU A 106 -0.92 1.61 -1.07
N GLN A 107 -0.22 2.74 -1.19
CA GLN A 107 0.93 3.06 -0.34
C GLN A 107 0.52 3.23 1.13
N SER A 108 -0.58 3.94 1.41
CA SER A 108 -1.13 4.08 2.76
C SER A 108 -1.48 2.71 3.36
N TYR A 109 -2.15 1.85 2.61
CA TYR A 109 -2.49 0.50 3.06
C TYR A 109 -1.25 -0.35 3.34
N VAL A 110 -0.23 -0.27 2.48
CA VAL A 110 1.05 -0.97 2.66
C VAL A 110 1.73 -0.52 3.96
N ILE A 111 1.91 0.78 4.16
CA ILE A 111 2.56 1.34 5.36
C ILE A 111 1.77 0.96 6.62
N ASN A 112 0.45 1.13 6.62
CA ASN A 112 -0.39 0.86 7.79
C ASN A 112 -0.48 -0.64 8.11
N SER A 113 -0.49 -1.50 7.09
CA SER A 113 -0.62 -2.95 7.29
C SER A 113 0.70 -3.61 7.66
N LEU A 114 1.80 -3.18 7.05
CA LEU A 114 3.13 -3.63 7.38
C LEU A 114 3.55 -3.13 8.76
N GLY A 115 3.19 -1.88 9.08
CA GLY A 115 3.51 -1.23 10.34
C GLY A 115 5.03 -1.14 10.56
N GLN A 116 5.46 -1.53 11.75
CA GLN A 116 6.86 -1.64 12.14
C GLN A 116 7.22 -3.13 12.37
N PRO A 117 7.49 -3.92 11.31
CA PRO A 117 7.74 -5.35 11.46
C PRO A 117 8.97 -5.65 12.32
N LEU A 118 9.90 -4.68 12.44
CA LEU A 118 11.09 -4.73 13.28
C LEU A 118 11.03 -3.66 14.39
N GLU A 119 9.89 -3.55 15.10
CA GLU A 119 9.57 -2.48 16.08
C GLU A 119 10.71 -2.10 17.05
N LYS A 120 11.33 -3.07 17.74
CA LYS A 120 12.43 -2.78 18.68
C LYS A 120 13.68 -2.27 17.97
N LEU A 121 13.92 -2.73 16.75
CA LEU A 121 15.01 -2.25 15.91
C LEU A 121 14.71 -0.82 15.43
N ASN A 122 13.48 -0.54 15.00
CA ASN A 122 13.01 0.82 14.72
C ASN A 122 13.24 1.73 15.93
N HIS A 123 12.76 1.35 17.11
CA HIS A 123 12.91 2.16 18.31
C HIS A 123 14.38 2.39 18.70
N PHE A 124 15.22 1.37 18.56
CA PHE A 124 16.66 1.51 18.78
C PHE A 124 17.28 2.54 17.84
N PHE A 125 16.96 2.46 16.55
CA PHE A 125 17.52 3.36 15.53
C PHE A 125 16.92 4.77 15.56
N GLU A 126 15.64 4.93 15.89
CA GLU A 126 15.05 6.25 16.21
C GLU A 126 15.82 6.93 17.36
N GLY A 127 16.22 6.15 18.38
CA GLY A 127 17.07 6.63 19.47
C GLY A 127 18.48 7.02 19.01
N VAL A 128 19.08 6.25 18.11
CA VAL A 128 20.37 6.58 17.47
C VAL A 128 20.27 7.89 16.68
N GLU A 129 19.27 8.02 15.81
CA GLU A 129 19.05 9.21 15.00
C GLU A 129 18.78 10.45 15.87
N ALA A 130 18.03 10.30 16.96
CA ALA A 130 17.81 11.38 17.91
C ALA A 130 19.11 11.87 18.57
N ARG A 131 20.06 10.97 18.86
CA ARG A 131 21.39 11.35 19.39
C ARG A 131 22.23 12.05 18.34
N VAL A 132 22.21 11.58 17.10
CA VAL A 132 22.90 12.24 15.99
C VAL A 132 22.34 13.65 15.78
N ALA A 133 21.01 13.79 15.81
CA ALA A 133 20.34 15.09 15.72
C ALA A 133 20.69 16.05 16.87
N GLN A 134 21.07 15.54 18.04
CA GLN A 134 21.57 16.31 19.19
C GLN A 134 23.06 16.70 19.07
N GLY A 135 23.72 16.36 17.96
CA GLY A 135 25.11 16.72 17.69
C GLY A 135 26.13 15.64 18.04
N VAL A 136 25.71 14.44 18.43
CA VAL A 136 26.63 13.30 18.55
C VAL A 136 27.10 12.91 17.15
N ARG A 137 28.42 12.81 16.95
CA ARG A 137 28.96 12.36 15.67
C ARG A 137 28.57 10.91 15.42
N GLU A 138 28.23 10.56 14.18
CA GLU A 138 27.75 9.22 13.81
C GLU A 138 28.72 8.13 14.29
N ASP A 139 30.03 8.29 14.08
CA ASP A 139 31.06 7.33 14.49
C ASP A 139 31.26 7.23 16.02
N GLU A 140 30.73 8.19 16.78
CA GLU A 140 30.80 8.23 18.25
C GLU A 140 29.54 7.64 18.93
N VAL A 141 28.47 7.37 18.18
CA VAL A 141 27.23 6.76 18.71
C VAL A 141 27.53 5.46 19.44
N SER A 142 28.48 4.65 18.94
CA SER A 142 28.84 3.36 19.53
C SER A 142 29.42 3.44 20.96
N TYR A 143 29.80 4.64 21.43
CA TYR A 143 30.23 4.91 22.80
C TYR A 143 29.08 5.31 23.74
N GLN A 144 27.90 5.61 23.22
CA GLN A 144 26.71 5.93 24.02
C GLN A 144 26.21 4.67 24.72
N LEU A 145 26.08 4.69 26.04
CA LEU A 145 25.75 3.50 26.84
C LEU A 145 24.49 2.78 26.35
N ALA A 146 23.43 3.52 25.99
CA ALA A 146 22.15 2.96 25.52
C ALA A 146 22.20 2.46 24.06
N PHE A 147 23.19 2.86 23.27
CA PHE A 147 23.30 2.57 21.84
C PHE A 147 24.65 1.96 21.48
N ASN A 148 25.30 1.28 22.42
CA ASN A 148 26.60 0.68 22.19
C ASN A 148 26.50 -0.59 21.29
N LYS A 149 27.65 -1.12 20.87
CA LYS A 149 27.73 -2.32 20.01
C LYS A 149 27.03 -3.56 20.60
N GLN A 150 27.05 -3.72 21.92
CA GLN A 150 26.44 -4.85 22.60
C GLN A 150 24.91 -4.75 22.59
N GLU A 151 24.35 -3.57 22.85
CA GLU A 151 22.91 -3.35 22.78
C GLU A 151 22.38 -3.51 21.35
N LEU A 152 23.10 -3.00 20.34
CA LEU A 152 22.73 -3.22 18.94
C LEU A 152 22.66 -4.73 18.60
N ARG A 153 23.70 -5.51 18.96
CA ARG A 153 23.70 -6.97 18.75
C ARG A 153 22.55 -7.66 19.47
N LYS A 154 22.17 -7.19 20.66
CA LYS A 154 21.06 -7.75 21.43
C LYS A 154 19.73 -7.52 20.72
N VAL A 155 19.47 -6.30 20.25
CA VAL A 155 18.23 -5.96 19.53
C VAL A 155 18.14 -6.72 18.21
N ILE A 156 19.23 -6.83 17.44
CA ILE A 156 19.28 -7.60 16.19
C ILE A 156 18.90 -9.07 16.41
N LYS A 157 19.41 -9.70 17.47
CA LYS A 157 19.12 -11.11 17.81
C LYS A 157 17.66 -11.40 18.14
N GLU A 158 16.85 -10.38 18.42
CA GLU A 158 15.42 -10.56 18.66
C GLU A 158 14.63 -10.84 17.37
N TYR A 159 15.25 -10.65 16.21
CA TYR A 159 14.62 -10.81 14.90
C TYR A 159 15.31 -11.90 14.06
N PRO A 160 15.31 -13.16 14.50
CA PRO A 160 15.81 -14.25 13.67
C PRO A 160 14.94 -14.39 12.41
N GLY A 161 15.57 -14.68 11.26
CA GLY A 161 14.89 -14.74 9.96
C GLY A 161 13.64 -15.62 9.93
N LYS A 162 13.61 -16.71 10.72
CA LYS A 162 12.44 -17.58 10.87
C LYS A 162 11.22 -16.87 11.47
N GLU A 163 11.40 -16.06 12.51
CA GLU A 163 10.29 -15.32 13.12
C GLU A 163 9.84 -14.17 12.21
N VAL A 164 10.77 -13.52 11.50
CA VAL A 164 10.45 -12.53 10.47
C VAL A 164 9.59 -13.15 9.36
N LYS A 165 10.01 -14.30 8.80
CA LYS A 165 9.23 -15.04 7.79
C LYS A 165 7.83 -15.41 8.28
N LYS A 166 7.72 -15.87 9.53
CA LYS A 166 6.42 -16.19 10.15
C LYS A 166 5.53 -14.96 10.31
N GLY A 167 6.09 -13.81 10.67
CA GLY A 167 5.38 -12.53 10.71
C GLY A 167 4.84 -12.13 9.33
N LEU A 168 5.67 -12.25 8.29
CA LEU A 168 5.30 -11.98 6.91
C LEU A 168 4.19 -12.93 6.40
N ASP A 169 4.25 -14.21 6.73
CA ASP A 169 3.20 -15.20 6.38
C ASP A 169 1.84 -14.83 6.99
N ASN A 170 1.81 -14.42 8.26
CA ASN A 170 0.59 -13.93 8.90
C ASN A 170 0.07 -12.64 8.27
N LEU A 171 0.97 -11.74 7.88
CA LEU A 171 0.62 -10.51 7.18
C LEU A 171 -0.01 -10.82 5.81
N TYR A 172 0.57 -11.72 5.03
CA TYR A 172 0.03 -12.16 3.74
C TYR A 172 -1.41 -12.64 3.88
N LYS A 173 -1.67 -13.56 4.82
CA LYS A 173 -3.02 -14.08 5.11
C LYS A 173 -4.01 -12.99 5.55
N LYS A 174 -3.53 -11.96 6.24
CA LYS A 174 -4.38 -10.82 6.65
C LYS A 174 -4.73 -9.96 5.44
N VAL A 175 -3.76 -9.68 4.58
CA VAL A 175 -3.94 -8.90 3.36
C VAL A 175 -4.90 -9.59 2.40
N ASP A 176 -4.67 -10.87 2.13
CA ASP A 176 -5.54 -11.73 1.31
C ASP A 176 -7.01 -11.67 1.76
N LYS A 177 -7.26 -11.77 3.07
CA LYS A 177 -8.61 -11.64 3.63
C LYS A 177 -9.27 -10.28 3.38
N HIS A 178 -8.50 -9.20 3.31
CA HIS A 178 -9.04 -7.87 3.08
C HIS A 178 -9.41 -7.61 1.62
N LEU A 179 -8.60 -8.11 0.67
CA LEU A 179 -8.75 -7.82 -0.76
C LEU A 179 -9.84 -8.66 -1.42
N CYS A 180 -10.57 -8.10 -2.38
CA CYS A 180 -11.47 -8.85 -3.24
C CYS A 180 -10.72 -9.62 -4.33
N GLU A 181 -11.33 -10.70 -4.83
CA GLU A 181 -10.72 -11.56 -5.86
C GLU A 181 -10.79 -10.92 -7.26
N GLU A 182 -11.81 -10.09 -7.52
CA GLU A 182 -12.12 -9.53 -8.84
C GLU A 182 -10.95 -8.74 -9.46
N GLU A 183 -10.25 -7.92 -8.67
CA GLU A 183 -9.16 -7.07 -9.19
C GLU A 183 -7.78 -7.75 -9.17
N SER A 184 -7.65 -8.94 -8.58
CA SER A 184 -6.37 -9.67 -8.48
C SER A 184 -5.19 -8.82 -7.95
N LEU A 185 -5.46 -7.87 -7.05
CA LEU A 185 -4.45 -6.91 -6.56
C LEU A 185 -3.50 -7.46 -5.49
N LEU A 186 -3.71 -8.69 -5.02
CA LEU A 186 -2.91 -9.30 -3.95
C LEU A 186 -1.42 -9.29 -4.27
N GLN A 187 -1.04 -9.69 -5.48
CA GLN A 187 0.38 -9.72 -5.89
C GLN A 187 0.98 -8.31 -5.98
N VAL A 188 0.21 -7.32 -6.43
CA VAL A 188 0.66 -5.92 -6.51
C VAL A 188 0.89 -5.35 -5.11
N VAL A 189 -0.04 -5.59 -4.18
CA VAL A 189 0.09 -5.19 -2.78
C VAL A 189 1.27 -5.90 -2.12
N TRP A 190 1.41 -7.20 -2.35
CA TRP A 190 2.49 -7.99 -1.76
C TRP A 190 3.87 -7.54 -2.24
N HIS A 191 4.01 -7.26 -3.53
CA HIS A 191 5.23 -6.68 -4.08
C HIS A 191 5.53 -5.29 -3.48
N SER A 192 4.51 -4.45 -3.32
CA SER A 192 4.67 -3.14 -2.69
C SER A 192 5.10 -3.26 -1.21
N MET A 193 4.60 -4.25 -0.47
CA MET A 193 5.04 -4.56 0.89
C MET A 193 6.48 -5.05 0.94
N GLN A 194 6.91 -5.84 -0.05
CA GLN A 194 8.29 -6.28 -0.19
C GLN A 194 9.23 -5.07 -0.35
N ASP A 195 8.90 -4.17 -1.27
CA ASP A 195 9.72 -2.98 -1.53
C ASP A 195 9.80 -2.07 -0.29
N GLU A 196 8.70 -1.90 0.42
CA GLU A 196 8.65 -1.14 1.66
C GLU A 196 9.53 -1.79 2.76
N PHE A 197 9.44 -3.10 2.94
CA PHE A 197 10.27 -3.82 3.91
C PHE A 197 11.76 -3.70 3.56
N ILE A 198 12.11 -3.89 2.28
CA ILE A 198 13.49 -3.74 1.79
C ILE A 198 13.99 -2.32 2.05
N ARG A 199 13.15 -1.29 1.86
CA ARG A 199 13.48 0.11 2.15
C ARG A 199 13.82 0.31 3.62
N GLN A 200 12.99 -0.18 4.55
CA GLN A 200 13.25 -0.10 5.98
C GLN A 200 14.53 -0.85 6.38
N TYR A 201 14.74 -2.04 5.82
CA TYR A 201 15.96 -2.83 6.06
C TYR A 201 17.23 -2.10 5.59
N LYS A 202 17.21 -1.53 4.37
CA LYS A 202 18.34 -0.75 3.84
C LYS A 202 18.65 0.47 4.70
N HIS A 203 17.61 1.09 5.26
CA HIS A 203 17.79 2.20 6.19
C HIS A 203 18.54 1.77 7.46
N PHE A 204 18.19 0.63 8.06
CA PHE A 204 18.93 0.08 9.20
C PHE A 204 20.38 -0.28 8.86
N GLU A 205 20.62 -0.99 7.76
CA GLU A 205 21.98 -1.31 7.31
C GLU A 205 22.81 -0.03 7.08
N GLY A 206 22.21 1.02 6.52
CA GLY A 206 22.84 2.33 6.36
C GLY A 206 23.18 3.01 7.69
N LEU A 207 22.34 2.88 8.73
CA LEU A 207 22.63 3.37 10.08
C LEU A 207 23.72 2.54 10.76
N ILE A 208 23.72 1.22 10.60
CA ILE A 208 24.78 0.34 11.11
C ILE A 208 26.13 0.74 10.51
N GLY A 209 26.18 0.91 9.18
CA GLY A 209 27.41 1.28 8.47
C GLY A 209 28.00 2.63 8.91
N ARG A 210 27.15 3.63 9.17
CA ARG A 210 27.57 4.97 9.61
C ARG A 210 27.90 5.04 11.10
N CYS A 211 27.05 4.45 11.94
CA CYS A 211 27.12 4.64 13.39
C CYS A 211 27.98 3.59 14.12
N TYR A 212 28.28 2.47 13.46
CA TYR A 212 29.05 1.36 14.02
C TYR A 212 30.18 0.89 13.08
N PRO A 213 31.04 1.80 12.59
CA PRO A 213 32.08 1.45 11.64
C PRO A 213 33.08 0.45 12.23
N GLY A 214 33.55 -0.48 11.39
CA GLY A 214 34.51 -1.52 11.79
C GLY A 214 34.01 -2.50 12.87
N SER A 215 32.71 -2.48 13.20
CA SER A 215 32.14 -3.36 14.24
C SER A 215 31.92 -4.80 13.78
N GLY A 216 31.83 -5.01 12.46
CA GLY A 216 31.41 -6.30 11.88
C GLY A 216 30.01 -6.72 12.33
N ILE A 217 29.15 -5.78 12.73
CA ILE A 217 27.74 -6.02 13.02
C ILE A 217 26.97 -5.93 11.71
N THR A 218 26.14 -6.92 11.45
CA THR A 218 25.21 -6.97 10.31
C THR A 218 23.87 -7.53 10.80
N MET A 219 22.82 -7.34 10.02
CA MET A 219 21.54 -8.02 10.26
C MET A 219 21.66 -9.55 10.17
N GLU A 220 20.77 -10.28 10.85
CA GLU A 220 20.75 -11.77 10.90
C GLU A 220 20.31 -12.44 9.58
N PHE A 221 19.68 -11.67 8.70
CA PHE A 221 19.23 -12.12 7.39
C PHE A 221 19.56 -11.05 6.35
N THR A 222 19.69 -11.45 5.10
CA THR A 222 20.06 -10.59 3.97
C THR A 222 18.82 -10.17 3.17
N ILE A 223 19.01 -9.24 2.22
CA ILE A 223 17.97 -8.93 1.23
C ILE A 223 17.63 -10.16 0.39
N GLY A 224 18.61 -11.03 0.10
CA GLY A 224 18.37 -12.28 -0.63
C GLY A 224 17.40 -13.21 0.10
N ASP A 225 17.63 -13.40 1.40
CA ASP A 225 16.74 -14.20 2.26
C ASP A 225 15.33 -13.58 2.29
N MET A 226 15.24 -12.26 2.39
CA MET A 226 13.95 -11.55 2.38
C MET A 226 13.18 -11.77 1.08
N LEU A 227 13.84 -11.65 -0.08
CA LEU A 227 13.23 -11.95 -1.38
C LEU A 227 12.72 -13.39 -1.45
N GLU A 228 13.49 -14.35 -0.90
CA GLU A 228 13.06 -15.74 -0.79
C GLU A 228 11.84 -15.89 0.13
N TYR A 229 11.79 -15.16 1.25
CA TYR A 229 10.64 -15.20 2.17
C TYR A 229 9.37 -14.73 1.46
N PHE A 230 9.40 -13.55 0.83
CA PHE A 230 8.26 -13.00 0.11
C PHE A 230 7.83 -13.90 -1.06
N SER A 231 8.77 -14.41 -1.84
CA SER A 231 8.49 -15.31 -2.96
C SER A 231 7.90 -16.64 -2.50
N SER A 232 8.47 -17.27 -1.47
CA SER A 232 8.00 -18.57 -0.98
C SER A 232 6.62 -18.48 -0.33
N ILE A 233 6.32 -17.38 0.38
CA ILE A 233 4.99 -17.12 0.92
C ILE A 233 3.96 -16.98 -0.21
N ALA A 234 4.27 -16.17 -1.23
CA ALA A 234 3.38 -15.98 -2.38
C ALA A 234 3.13 -17.26 -3.18
N GLN A 235 4.09 -18.19 -3.22
CA GLN A 235 3.94 -19.49 -3.89
C GLN A 235 3.20 -20.55 -3.04
N SER A 236 3.13 -20.35 -1.73
CA SER A 236 2.51 -21.30 -0.79
C SER A 236 0.99 -21.08 -0.63
N HIS A 237 0.44 -20.07 -1.29
CA HIS A 237 -0.94 -19.63 -1.23
C HIS A 237 -1.51 -19.51 -2.64
#